data_AF-A0A1C6G2P5-F1
#
_entry.id   AF-A0A1C6G2P5-F1
#
_cell.length_a   1.000
_cell.length_b   1.000
_cell.length_c   1.000
_cell.angle_alpha   90.00
_cell.angle_beta   90.00
_cell.angle_gamma   90.00
#
_symmetry.space_group_name_H-M   'P 1'
#
loop_
_entity.id
_entity.type
_entity.pdbx_description
1 polymer ?
#
loop_
_entity_poly.entity_id
_entity_poly.type
_entity_poly.pdbx_seq_one_letter_code
_entity_poly.pdbx_strand_id
1 'polypeptide(L)'
;MMNGEYIYPEDAPMIRIGYSNSTEFTNREFDIIRELAQGRKYEEIAADLDITQNTVKYHIKNILQKTGYQNTLQLVAEVVEKRLILPKY
;
A
#
# COMPACT_ATOMS: atom_id res chain seq x y z
N MET A 1 41.10 -17.76 4.23
CA MET A 1 39.76 -18.00 3.66
C MET A 1 38.78 -17.40 4.65
N MET A 2 38.22 -16.22 4.37
CA MET A 2 37.17 -15.62 5.20
C MET A 2 35.84 -15.86 4.50
N ASN A 3 35.08 -16.76 5.11
CA ASN A 3 33.67 -17.07 4.90
C ASN A 3 32.84 -15.80 4.72
N GLY A 4 32.25 -15.64 3.54
CA GLY A 4 31.21 -14.65 3.29
C GLY A 4 29.94 -15.04 4.05
N GLU A 5 29.84 -14.61 5.31
CA GLU A 5 28.58 -14.60 6.04
C GLU A 5 27.63 -13.65 5.31
N TYR A 6 26.72 -14.21 4.51
CA TYR A 6 25.56 -13.51 4.00
C TYR A 6 24.63 -13.25 5.19
N ILE A 7 24.76 -12.07 5.81
CA ILE A 7 23.76 -11.53 6.73
C ILE A 7 22.56 -11.09 5.88
N TYR A 8 21.63 -12.01 5.64
CA TYR A 8 20.26 -11.57 5.38
C TYR A 8 19.71 -11.04 6.71
N PRO A 9 19.25 -9.78 6.80
CA PRO A 9 18.51 -9.37 7.99
C PRO A 9 17.33 -10.33 8.13
N GLU A 10 17.26 -10.99 9.29
CA GLU A 10 16.22 -11.98 9.61
C GLU A 10 14.80 -11.40 9.52
N ASP A 11 14.69 -10.07 9.62
CA ASP A 11 13.47 -9.31 9.46
C ASP A 11 13.48 -8.52 8.15
N ALA A 12 12.47 -8.75 7.30
CA ALA A 12 12.20 -7.88 6.16
C ALA A 12 11.97 -6.44 6.67
N PRO A 13 12.50 -5.41 5.98
CA PRO A 13 12.35 -4.04 6.44
C PRO A 13 10.86 -3.68 6.56
N MET A 14 10.43 -3.33 7.77
CA MET A 14 9.06 -2.88 8.02
C MET A 14 8.85 -1.56 7.28
N ILE A 15 7.93 -1.56 6.32
CA ILE A 15 7.59 -0.37 5.55
C ILE A 15 6.56 0.44 6.33
N ARG A 16 6.82 1.72 6.57
CA ARG A 16 5.87 2.62 7.25
C ARG A 16 5.15 3.54 6.27
N ILE A 17 3.82 3.50 6.33
CA ILE A 17 2.90 4.36 5.56
C ILE A 17 2.12 5.20 6.58
N GLY A 18 2.40 6.51 6.66
CA GLY A 18 1.87 7.36 7.71
C GLY A 18 2.26 6.86 9.11
N TYR A 19 1.25 6.63 9.96
CA TYR A 19 1.42 6.11 11.32
C TYR A 19 1.43 4.58 11.41
N SER A 20 1.12 3.86 10.33
CA SER A 20 1.02 2.39 10.33
C SER A 20 2.22 1.71 9.68
N ASN A 21 2.58 0.57 10.24
CA ASN A 21 3.55 -0.36 9.68
C ASN A 21 2.87 -1.29 8.66
N SER A 22 3.66 -1.84 7.75
CA SER A 22 3.20 -2.73 6.69
C SER A 22 2.43 -3.95 7.21
N THR A 23 2.75 -4.43 8.41
CA THR A 23 2.09 -5.57 9.06
C THR A 23 0.66 -5.27 9.54
N GLU A 24 0.25 -4.00 9.60
CA GLU A 24 -1.08 -3.59 10.05
C GLU A 24 -2.11 -3.54 8.91
N PHE A 25 -1.64 -3.68 7.66
CA PHE A 25 -2.50 -3.74 6.48
C PHE A 25 -2.80 -5.18 6.10
N THR A 26 -4.04 -5.40 5.69
CA THR A 26 -4.44 -6.66 5.05
C THR A 26 -3.95 -6.70 3.62
N ASN A 27 -3.85 -7.90 3.03
CA ASN A 27 -3.50 -8.06 1.62
C ASN A 27 -4.42 -7.25 0.69
N ARG A 28 -5.73 -7.19 1.00
CA ARG A 28 -6.71 -6.41 0.23
C ARG A 28 -6.48 -4.91 0.31
N GLU A 29 -6.05 -4.41 1.47
CA GLU A 29 -5.69 -3.01 1.62
C GLU A 29 -4.44 -2.68 0.80
N PHE A 30 -3.44 -3.58 0.76
CA PHE A 30 -2.28 -3.42 -0.11
C PHE A 30 -2.64 -3.43 -1.60
N ASP A 31 -3.50 -4.35 -2.04
CA ASP A 31 -3.98 -4.39 -3.42
C ASP A 31 -4.59 -3.03 -3.82
N ILE A 32 -5.44 -2.47 -2.94
CA ILE A 32 -6.08 -1.18 -3.18
C ILE A 32 -5.05 -0.03 -3.21
N ILE A 33 -4.10 0.02 -2.27
CA ILE A 33 -3.03 1.04 -2.28
C ILE A 33 -2.24 0.97 -3.60
N ARG A 34 -1.93 -0.24 -4.09
CA ARG A 34 -1.23 -0.46 -5.35
C ARG A 34 -1.99 0.04 -6.56
N GLU A 35 -3.28 -0.24 -6.65
CA GLU A 35 -4.08 0.22 -7.78
C GLU A 35 -4.33 1.74 -7.74
N LEU A 36 -4.46 2.32 -6.54
CA LEU A 36 -4.54 3.77 -6.36
C LEU A 36 -3.25 4.48 -6.78
N ALA A 37 -2.08 3.92 -6.41
CA ALA A 37 -0.78 4.43 -6.85
C ALA A 37 -0.57 4.29 -8.37
N GLN A 38 -1.26 3.33 -8.99
CA GLN A 38 -1.39 3.19 -10.44
C GLN A 38 -2.52 4.05 -11.03
N GLY A 39 -3.07 5.01 -10.28
CA GLY A 39 -4.03 6.00 -10.78
C GLY A 39 -5.35 5.41 -11.27
N ARG A 40 -5.65 4.17 -10.88
CA ARG A 40 -6.90 3.49 -11.25
C ARG A 40 -8.10 4.16 -10.58
N LYS A 41 -9.22 4.19 -11.31
CA LYS A 41 -10.51 4.63 -10.77
C LYS A 41 -11.10 3.53 -9.90
N TYR A 42 -11.92 3.91 -8.92
CA TYR A 42 -12.53 2.97 -7.98
C TYR A 42 -13.39 1.88 -8.67
N GLU A 43 -13.95 2.17 -9.85
CA GLU A 43 -14.71 1.20 -10.66
C GLU A 43 -13.80 0.14 -11.28
N GLU A 44 -12.62 0.54 -11.76
CA GLU A 44 -11.60 -0.38 -12.29
C GLU A 44 -11.05 -1.27 -11.18
N ILE A 45 -10.72 -0.67 -10.02
CA ILE A 45 -10.25 -1.40 -8.83
C ILE A 45 -11.29 -2.43 -8.37
N ALA A 46 -12.56 -2.03 -8.36
CA ALA A 46 -13.66 -2.90 -7.96
C ALA A 46 -13.78 -4.10 -8.91
N ALA A 47 -13.71 -3.87 -10.22
CA ALA A 47 -13.74 -4.92 -11.23
C ALA A 47 -12.53 -5.86 -11.12
N ASP A 48 -11.32 -5.32 -10.99
CA ASP A 48 -10.08 -6.10 -10.93
C ASP A 48 -9.98 -6.96 -9.66
N LEU A 49 -10.56 -6.50 -8.54
CA LEU A 49 -10.54 -7.21 -7.27
C LEU A 49 -11.81 -8.05 -7.02
N ASP A 50 -12.75 -8.09 -7.97
CA ASP A 50 -14.05 -8.78 -7.86
C ASP A 50 -14.86 -8.38 -6.60
N ILE A 51 -14.96 -7.07 -6.38
CA ILE A 51 -15.72 -6.47 -5.26
C ILE A 51 -16.55 -5.28 -5.74
N THR A 52 -17.40 -4.73 -4.86
CA THR A 52 -18.17 -3.52 -5.20
C THR A 52 -17.34 -2.25 -5.01
N GLN A 53 -17.69 -1.18 -5.73
CA GLN A 53 -17.10 0.15 -5.52
C GLN A 53 -17.28 0.64 -4.07
N ASN A 54 -18.40 0.27 -3.42
CA ASN A 54 -18.63 0.58 -2.00
C ASN A 54 -17.65 -0.16 -1.08
N THR A 55 -17.32 -1.41 -1.40
CA THR A 55 -16.29 -2.19 -0.69
C THR A 55 -14.92 -1.55 -0.85
N VAL A 56 -14.56 -1.08 -2.05
CA VAL A 56 -13.32 -0.30 -2.27
C VAL A 56 -13.29 0.94 -1.38
N LYS A 57 -14.36 1.75 -1.38
CA LYS A 57 -14.46 2.95 -0.54
C LYS A 57 -14.33 2.63 0.96
N TYR A 58 -14.92 1.51 1.40
CA TYR A 58 -14.80 1.04 2.77
C TYR A 58 -13.33 0.74 3.14
N HIS A 59 -12.61 -0.02 2.31
CA HIS A 59 -11.19 -0.27 2.53
C HIS A 59 -10.35 1.00 2.51
N ILE A 60 -10.61 1.94 1.58
CA ILE A 60 -9.91 3.24 1.55
C ILE A 60 -10.11 4.00 2.86
N LYS A 61 -11.34 4.02 3.39
CA LYS A 61 -11.62 4.65 4.69
C LYS A 61 -10.80 4.02 5.82
N ASN A 62 -10.71 2.70 5.86
CA ASN A 62 -9.92 1.99 6.87
C ASN A 62 -8.41 2.26 6.71
N ILE A 63 -7.90 2.29 5.47
CA ILE A 63 -6.50 2.63 5.19
C ILE A 63 -6.19 4.04 5.69
N LEU A 64 -7.01 5.03 5.35
CA LEU A 64 -6.82 6.42 5.78
C LEU A 64 -6.88 6.55 7.31
N GLN A 65 -7.76 5.80 7.97
CA GLN A 65 -7.82 5.77 9.43
C GLN A 65 -6.54 5.19 10.05
N LYS A 66 -6.02 4.09 9.49
CA LYS A 66 -4.77 3.45 9.94
C LYS A 66 -3.57 4.40 9.74
N THR A 67 -3.42 4.94 8.54
CA THR A 67 -2.28 5.78 8.19
C THR A 67 -2.34 7.18 8.80
N GLY A 68 -3.54 7.65 9.16
CA GLY A 68 -3.80 9.02 9.62
C GLY A 68 -3.90 10.07 8.52
N TYR A 69 -3.91 9.66 7.25
CA TYR A 69 -4.05 10.57 6.12
C TYR A 69 -5.49 11.06 5.98
N GLN A 70 -5.65 12.32 5.57
CA GLN A 70 -6.97 12.94 5.46
C GLN A 70 -7.68 12.61 4.15
N ASN A 71 -6.92 12.22 3.12
CA ASN A 71 -7.47 11.89 1.82
C ASN A 71 -6.54 10.95 1.03
N THR A 72 -7.10 10.34 -0.01
CA THR A 72 -6.41 9.40 -0.88
C THR A 72 -5.22 10.01 -1.61
N LEU A 73 -5.25 11.32 -1.91
CA LEU A 73 -4.14 11.99 -2.60
C LEU A 73 -2.89 12.04 -1.72
N GLN A 74 -3.02 12.33 -0.42
CA GLN A 74 -1.90 12.28 0.53
C GLN A 74 -1.32 10.87 0.63
N LEU A 75 -2.17 9.85 0.72
CA LEU A 75 -1.75 8.45 0.74
C LEU A 75 -0.94 8.08 -0.52
N VAL A 76 -1.47 8.42 -1.71
CA VAL A 76 -0.84 8.11 -2.99
C VAL A 76 0.49 8.85 -3.16
N ALA A 77 0.53 10.14 -2.79
CA ALA A 77 1.75 10.94 -2.83
C ALA A 77 2.87 10.30 -1.98
N GLU A 78 2.57 9.90 -0.75
CA GLU A 78 3.54 9.26 0.14
C GLU A 78 4.12 7.96 -0.46
N VAL A 79 3.26 7.05 -0.91
CA VAL A 79 3.72 5.72 -1.37
C VAL A 79 4.53 5.80 -2.66
N VAL A 80 4.24 6.79 -3.51
CA VAL A 80 5.01 7.06 -4.73
C VAL A 80 6.33 7.77 -4.39
N GLU A 81 6.30 8.81 -3.53
CA GLU A 81 7.49 9.57 -3.12
C GLU A 81 8.54 8.66 -2.47
N LYS A 82 8.09 7.80 -1.54
CA LYS A 82 8.95 6.81 -0.87
C LYS A 82 9.34 5.62 -1.76
N ARG A 83 8.91 5.60 -3.02
CA ARG A 83 9.11 4.50 -3.98
C ARG A 83 8.70 3.13 -3.43
N LEU A 84 7.69 3.12 -2.55
CA LEU A 84 7.10 1.88 -2.02
C LEU A 84 6.31 1.16 -3.11
N ILE A 85 5.69 1.95 -3.99
CA ILE A 85 5.03 1.47 -5.19
C ILE A 85 5.54 2.29 -6.37
N LEU A 86 5.97 1.60 -7.43
CA LEU A 86 6.35 2.22 -8.68
C LEU A 86 5.15 2.16 -9.64
N PRO A 87 4.56 3.31 -10.00
CA PRO A 87 3.55 3.36 -11.05
C PRO A 87 4.16 2.92 -12.39
N LYS A 88 3.37 2.24 -13.23
CA LYS A 88 3.85 1.64 -14.48
C LYS A 88 3.83 2.60 -15.70
N TYR A 89 3.94 3.91 -15.49
CA TYR A 89 3.83 4.89 -16.57
C TYR A 89 5.16 5.25 -17.20
#